data_AF-A0A535T2T4-F1
#
_entry.id   AF-A0A535T2T4-F1
#
_cell.length_a   1.000
_cell.length_b   1.000
_cell.length_c   1.000
_cell.angle_alpha   90.00
_cell.angle_beta   90.00
_cell.angle_gamma   90.00
#
_symmetry.space_group_name_H-M   'P 1'
#
loop_
_entity.id
_entity.type
_entity.pdbx_description
1 polymer ?
#
loop_
_entity_poly.entity_id
_entity_poly.type
_entity_poly.pdbx_seq_one_letter_code
_entity_poly.pdbx_strand_id
1 'polypeptide(L)'
;FSEHSRVASFALQLITAQIWLVGLYSLIFLIRVRLEQDRESIVVWRTRGWPPRLVATLVSAEIAAVAALALIPAVGIGFGLAVAVTQAAYPAFHLPLAQSVVAVAPVVVGGVLVMAASVVVLASLSARAPILRARSDDAGAKALGWSAPITAGIACAIALPLIAEAWALGDARVRGAGATLPYDLLLPGLGLGLIAFAGSTLMAPAARTIARRAWGLTTRLAAIGLARGSGMQRDMTLVLSAAIGLAVLAAAYSGTAAGNVSDRTAYAAGADLRVIAGGSRPVDLERIPIGGATARTEVLRGYTRVGSPGKDVPSLGVDPYSFAKVAWTRPGLLDPDLNTEMHRLANAEVGGTLLPEGTTGLSFWVRGEHTGGSLTASFTDADMLPVTAAFGSLEFDGWRNL
;
A
#
# COMPACT_ATOMS: atom_id res chain seq x y z
N PHE A 1 5.31 -1.48 -16.77
CA PHE A 1 4.48 -2.64 -16.36
C PHE A 1 5.15 -3.52 -15.30
N SER A 2 6.43 -3.91 -15.46
CA SER A 2 7.14 -4.81 -14.53
C SER A 2 7.39 -4.25 -13.12
N GLU A 3 7.56 -2.94 -12.95
CA GLU A 3 7.70 -2.33 -11.61
C GLU A 3 6.35 -2.20 -10.89
N HIS A 4 5.28 -1.87 -11.62
CA HIS A 4 3.93 -1.73 -11.05
C HIS A 4 3.36 -3.05 -10.53
N SER A 5 3.63 -4.17 -11.21
CA SER A 5 3.26 -5.50 -10.72
C SER A 5 4.02 -5.89 -9.45
N ARG A 6 5.28 -5.45 -9.31
CA ARG A 6 6.11 -5.74 -8.12
C ARG A 6 5.62 -5.02 -6.87
N VAL A 7 5.22 -3.75 -6.97
CA VAL A 7 4.71 -2.98 -5.82
C VAL A 7 3.37 -3.54 -5.33
N ALA A 8 2.46 -3.88 -6.26
CA ALA A 8 1.18 -4.49 -5.92
C ALA A 8 1.34 -5.89 -5.31
N SER A 9 2.24 -6.73 -5.87
CA SER A 9 2.53 -8.05 -5.30
C SER A 9 3.17 -7.97 -3.92
N PHE A 10 4.00 -6.96 -3.67
CA PHE A 10 4.68 -6.80 -2.40
C PHE A 10 3.73 -6.39 -1.26
N ALA A 11 2.79 -5.47 -1.52
CA ALA A 11 1.75 -5.12 -0.55
C ALA A 11 0.87 -6.33 -0.20
N LEU A 12 0.50 -7.13 -1.20
CA LEU A 12 -0.28 -8.35 -1.00
C LEU A 12 0.50 -9.41 -0.21
N GLN A 13 1.80 -9.56 -0.49
CA GLN A 13 2.71 -10.44 0.26
C GLN A 13 2.87 -9.98 1.71
N LEU A 14 2.97 -8.68 1.96
CA LEU A 14 3.08 -8.12 3.31
C LEU A 14 1.81 -8.38 4.13
N ILE A 15 0.63 -8.12 3.57
CA ILE A 15 -0.66 -8.41 4.22
C ILE A 15 -0.76 -9.91 4.52
N THR A 16 -0.39 -10.75 3.54
CA THR A 16 -0.37 -12.21 3.71
C THR A 16 0.59 -12.64 4.82
N ALA A 17 1.80 -12.07 4.88
CA ALA A 17 2.79 -12.35 5.91
C ALA A 17 2.30 -11.91 7.30
N GLN A 18 1.61 -10.77 7.41
CA GLN A 18 1.02 -10.30 8.65
C GLN A 18 -0.12 -11.20 9.13
N ILE A 19 -1.02 -11.63 8.24
CA ILE A 19 -2.07 -12.61 8.56
C ILE A 19 -1.43 -13.91 9.06
N TRP A 20 -0.38 -14.39 8.40
CA TRP A 20 0.38 -15.57 8.82
C TRP A 20 1.00 -15.39 10.21
N LEU A 21 1.58 -14.22 10.49
CA LEU A 21 2.22 -13.94 11.76
C LEU A 21 1.18 -13.88 12.90
N VAL A 22 0.02 -13.26 12.66
CA VAL A 22 -1.11 -13.25 13.61
C VAL A 22 -1.64 -14.67 13.84
N GLY A 23 -1.82 -15.45 12.79
CA GLY A 23 -2.26 -16.85 12.88
C GLY A 23 -1.27 -17.71 13.67
N LEU A 24 0.02 -17.58 13.38
CA LEU A 24 1.10 -18.29 14.08
C LEU A 24 1.15 -17.89 15.56
N TYR A 25 1.01 -16.60 15.87
CA TYR A 25 1.00 -16.13 17.26
C TYR A 25 -0.22 -16.66 18.01
N SER A 26 -1.40 -16.66 17.39
CA SER A 26 -2.64 -17.20 17.98
C SER A 26 -2.54 -18.70 18.25
N LEU A 27 -1.89 -19.44 17.35
CA LEU A 27 -1.58 -20.86 17.55
C LEU A 27 -0.63 -21.07 18.73
N ILE A 28 0.47 -20.31 18.81
CA ILE A 28 1.42 -20.36 19.93
C ILE A 28 0.71 -20.07 21.26
N PHE A 29 -0.21 -19.10 21.27
CA PHE A 29 -1.03 -18.78 22.43
C PHE A 29 -1.93 -19.94 22.84
N LEU A 30 -2.67 -20.55 21.90
CA LEU A 30 -3.52 -21.70 22.18
C LEU A 30 -2.73 -22.89 22.74
N ILE A 31 -1.55 -23.17 22.15
CA ILE A 31 -0.64 -24.22 22.63
C ILE A 31 -0.22 -23.92 24.07
N ARG A 32 0.15 -22.68 24.38
CA ARG A 32 0.52 -22.27 25.75
C ARG A 32 -0.62 -22.43 26.75
N VAL A 33 -1.83 -22.00 26.38
CA VAL A 33 -3.01 -22.14 27.25
C VAL A 33 -3.28 -23.61 27.56
N ARG A 34 -3.20 -24.49 26.54
CA ARG A 34 -3.37 -25.92 26.73
C ARG A 34 -2.29 -26.52 27.63
N LEU A 35 -1.02 -26.16 27.40
CA LEU A 35 0.11 -26.60 28.24
C LEU A 35 -0.03 -26.17 29.70
N GLU A 36 -0.62 -24.99 29.96
CA GLU A 36 -0.88 -24.53 31.32
C GLU A 36 -2.02 -25.30 31.99
N GLN A 37 -3.07 -25.64 31.23
CA GLN A 37 -4.16 -26.50 31.72
C GLN A 37 -3.68 -27.92 32.05
N ASP A 38 -2.76 -28.46 31.25
CA ASP A 38 -2.22 -29.82 31.43
C ASP A 38 -1.07 -29.86 32.45
N ARG A 39 -0.72 -28.73 33.07
CA ARG A 39 0.44 -28.62 33.97
C ARG A 39 0.36 -29.56 35.16
N GLU A 40 -0.81 -29.72 35.78
CA GLU A 40 -1.01 -30.63 36.89
C GLU A 40 -0.78 -32.10 36.47
N SER A 41 -1.33 -32.50 35.33
CA SER A 41 -1.13 -33.83 34.74
C SER A 41 0.35 -34.10 34.42
N ILE A 42 1.04 -33.11 33.83
CA ILE A 42 2.46 -33.19 33.52
C ILE A 42 3.29 -33.38 34.80
N VAL A 43 2.97 -32.65 35.87
CA VAL A 43 3.66 -32.81 37.17
C VAL A 43 3.43 -34.22 37.73
N VAL A 44 2.22 -34.76 37.66
CA VAL A 44 1.92 -36.13 38.10
C VAL A 44 2.69 -37.18 37.29
N TRP A 45 2.82 -37.01 35.97
CA TRP A 45 3.62 -37.93 35.14
C TRP A 45 5.11 -37.85 35.48
N ARG A 46 5.61 -36.64 35.76
CA ARG A 46 7.01 -36.42 36.15
C ARG A 46 7.33 -36.98 37.54
N THR A 47 6.42 -36.89 38.51
CA THR A 47 6.61 -37.50 39.85
C THR A 47 6.51 -39.02 39.81
N ARG A 48 5.77 -39.59 38.86
CA ARG A 48 5.75 -41.03 38.56
C ARG A 48 6.99 -41.53 37.79
N GLY A 49 8.00 -40.67 37.58
CA GLY A 49 9.31 -41.05 37.02
C GLY A 49 9.40 -40.99 35.49
N TRP A 50 8.43 -40.40 34.79
CA TRP A 50 8.48 -40.35 33.33
C TRP A 50 9.60 -39.42 32.83
N PRO A 51 10.40 -39.85 31.84
CA PRO A 51 11.47 -39.02 31.30
C PRO A 51 10.88 -37.81 30.55
N PRO A 52 11.54 -36.63 30.60
CA PRO A 52 10.97 -35.40 30.07
C PRO A 52 10.79 -35.46 28.54
N ARG A 53 11.63 -36.24 27.85
CA ARG A 53 11.51 -36.46 26.41
C ARG A 53 10.20 -37.17 26.05
N LEU A 54 9.79 -38.15 26.85
CA LEU A 54 8.60 -38.97 26.57
C LEU A 54 7.30 -38.18 26.84
N VAL A 55 7.30 -37.34 27.87
CA VAL A 55 6.22 -36.38 28.12
C VAL A 55 6.12 -35.37 26.98
N ALA A 56 7.24 -34.81 26.52
CA ALA A 56 7.25 -33.87 25.39
C ALA A 56 6.76 -34.51 24.09
N THR A 57 7.16 -35.76 23.79
CA THR A 57 6.69 -36.47 22.59
C THR A 57 5.21 -36.79 22.64
N LEU A 58 4.68 -37.14 23.82
CA LEU A 58 3.26 -37.47 23.97
C LEU A 58 2.38 -36.22 23.82
N VAL A 59 2.75 -35.13 24.50
CA VAL A 59 2.02 -33.85 24.40
C VAL A 59 2.12 -33.26 22.99
N SER A 60 3.30 -33.31 22.36
CA SER A 60 3.44 -32.86 20.97
C SER A 60 2.65 -33.72 19.98
N ALA A 61 2.58 -35.04 20.19
CA ALA A 61 1.77 -35.93 19.36
C ALA A 61 0.26 -35.64 19.51
N GLU A 62 -0.24 -35.40 20.73
CA GLU A 62 -1.63 -35.03 20.97
C GLU A 62 -1.99 -33.71 20.28
N ILE A 63 -1.17 -32.67 20.48
CA ILE A 63 -1.39 -31.36 19.86
C ILE A 63 -1.29 -31.46 18.33
N ALA A 64 -0.34 -32.25 17.80
CA ALA A 64 -0.21 -32.48 16.37
C ALA A 64 -1.42 -33.23 15.79
N ALA A 65 -1.97 -34.21 16.51
CA ALA A 65 -3.16 -34.93 16.08
C ALA A 65 -4.39 -34.01 16.02
N VAL A 66 -4.60 -33.19 17.06
CA VAL A 66 -5.68 -32.18 17.08
C VAL A 66 -5.50 -31.16 15.95
N ALA A 67 -4.27 -30.68 15.74
CA ALA A 67 -3.96 -29.74 14.67
C ALA A 67 -4.21 -30.34 13.28
N ALA A 68 -3.81 -31.60 13.06
CA ALA A 68 -4.07 -32.31 11.81
C ALA A 68 -5.57 -32.48 11.56
N LEU A 69 -6.34 -32.81 12.59
CA LEU A 69 -7.80 -32.93 12.50
C LEU A 69 -8.46 -31.58 12.20
N ALA A 70 -7.98 -30.48 12.82
CA ALA A 70 -8.48 -29.13 12.59
C ALA A 70 -8.10 -28.56 11.21
N LEU A 71 -6.98 -29.02 10.63
CA LEU A 71 -6.51 -28.59 9.31
C LEU A 71 -7.52 -28.93 8.20
N ILE A 72 -8.17 -30.09 8.30
CA ILE A 72 -9.11 -30.60 7.30
C ILE A 72 -10.29 -29.63 7.08
N PRO A 73 -11.09 -29.28 8.12
CA PRO A 73 -12.15 -28.29 7.96
C PRO A 73 -11.60 -26.88 7.74
N ALA A 74 -10.46 -26.50 8.33
CA ALA A 74 -9.91 -25.16 8.14
C ALA A 74 -9.51 -24.89 6.68
N VAL A 75 -8.88 -25.84 6.01
CA VAL A 75 -8.52 -25.72 4.59
C VAL A 75 -9.79 -25.84 3.74
N GLY A 76 -10.66 -26.81 3.99
CA GLY A 76 -11.88 -27.00 3.20
C GLY A 76 -12.85 -25.81 3.27
N ILE A 77 -13.21 -25.39 4.49
CA ILE A 77 -14.12 -24.27 4.73
C ILE A 77 -13.43 -22.95 4.35
N GLY A 78 -12.19 -22.73 4.79
CA GLY A 78 -11.46 -21.50 4.51
C GLY A 78 -11.25 -21.27 3.01
N PHE A 79 -10.85 -22.31 2.27
CA PHE A 79 -10.68 -22.22 0.82
C PHE A 79 -12.03 -22.06 0.10
N GLY A 80 -13.05 -22.83 0.49
CA GLY A 80 -14.39 -22.71 -0.09
C GLY A 80 -14.97 -21.31 0.10
N LEU A 81 -14.82 -20.73 1.29
CA LEU A 81 -15.30 -19.40 1.64
C LEU A 81 -14.50 -18.31 0.92
N ALA A 82 -13.18 -18.47 0.80
CA ALA A 82 -12.34 -17.57 0.01
C ALA A 82 -12.75 -17.56 -1.48
N VAL A 83 -13.00 -18.73 -2.07
CA VAL A 83 -13.49 -18.84 -3.46
C VAL A 83 -14.87 -18.20 -3.59
N ALA A 84 -15.80 -18.50 -2.68
CA ALA A 84 -17.16 -17.94 -2.71
C ALA A 84 -17.16 -16.40 -2.60
N VAL A 85 -16.38 -15.83 -1.67
CA VAL A 85 -16.23 -14.39 -1.51
C VAL A 85 -15.59 -13.75 -2.75
N THR A 86 -14.56 -14.39 -3.31
CA THR A 86 -13.89 -13.87 -4.51
C THR A 86 -14.82 -13.87 -5.72
N GLN A 87 -15.61 -14.93 -5.91
CA GLN A 87 -16.60 -14.99 -6.99
C GLN A 87 -17.76 -14.02 -6.79
N ALA A 88 -18.19 -13.78 -5.55
CA ALA A 88 -19.21 -12.79 -5.24
C ALA A 88 -18.71 -11.35 -5.49
N ALA A 89 -17.45 -11.07 -5.17
CA ALA A 89 -16.83 -9.75 -5.40
C ALA A 89 -16.46 -9.51 -6.87
N TYR A 90 -16.06 -10.57 -7.60
CA TYR A 90 -15.60 -10.49 -8.98
C TYR A 90 -16.31 -11.54 -9.87
N PRO A 91 -17.58 -11.31 -10.23
CA PRO A 91 -18.38 -12.30 -10.98
C PRO A 91 -17.83 -12.62 -12.37
N ALA A 92 -17.05 -11.71 -12.97
CA ALA A 92 -16.41 -11.91 -14.28
C ALA A 92 -15.12 -12.77 -14.20
N PHE A 93 -14.62 -13.08 -13.01
CA PHE A 93 -13.35 -13.77 -12.80
C PHE A 93 -13.59 -15.20 -12.33
N HIS A 94 -13.56 -16.16 -13.26
CA HIS A 94 -13.68 -17.58 -12.94
C HIS A 94 -12.30 -18.16 -12.56
N LEU A 95 -12.11 -18.43 -11.27
CA LEU A 95 -10.90 -19.10 -10.76
C LEU A 95 -11.03 -20.62 -10.96
N PRO A 96 -10.17 -21.25 -11.79
CA PRO A 96 -10.11 -22.70 -11.89
C PRO A 96 -9.58 -23.29 -10.58
N LEU A 97 -10.46 -23.96 -9.82
CA LEU A 97 -10.19 -24.56 -8.50
C LEU A 97 -8.88 -25.36 -8.46
N ALA A 98 -8.59 -26.15 -9.50
CA ALA A 98 -7.39 -26.99 -9.58
C ALA A 98 -6.08 -26.18 -9.59
N GLN A 99 -6.03 -25.06 -10.32
CA GLN A 99 -4.81 -24.23 -10.36
C GLN A 99 -4.66 -23.41 -9.07
N SER A 100 -5.76 -22.97 -8.47
CA SER A 100 -5.75 -22.25 -7.19
C SER A 100 -5.25 -23.14 -6.04
N VAL A 101 -5.62 -24.42 -6.01
CA VAL A 101 -5.12 -25.39 -5.00
C VAL A 101 -3.62 -25.60 -5.13
N VAL A 102 -3.10 -25.75 -6.36
CA VAL A 102 -1.65 -25.92 -6.59
C VAL A 102 -0.87 -24.66 -6.20
N ALA A 103 -1.40 -23.47 -6.48
CA ALA A 103 -0.75 -22.21 -6.13
C ALA A 103 -0.67 -21.97 -4.61
N VAL A 104 -1.64 -22.47 -3.84
CA VAL A 104 -1.72 -22.29 -2.38
C VAL A 104 -0.97 -23.40 -1.61
N ALA A 105 -0.71 -24.55 -2.25
CA ALA A 105 -0.06 -25.70 -1.63
C ALA A 105 1.27 -25.39 -0.90
N PRO A 106 2.22 -24.62 -1.46
CA PRO A 106 3.49 -24.33 -0.78
C PRO A 106 3.30 -23.53 0.50
N VAL A 107 2.32 -22.62 0.52
CA VAL A 107 2.00 -21.77 1.67
C VAL A 107 1.35 -22.61 2.78
N VAL A 108 0.44 -23.52 2.42
CA VAL A 108 -0.18 -24.45 3.37
C VAL A 108 0.86 -25.41 3.96
N VAL A 109 1.71 -26.00 3.12
CA VAL A 109 2.79 -26.91 3.56
C VAL A 109 3.78 -26.18 4.47
N GLY A 110 4.23 -24.99 4.08
CA GLY A 110 5.11 -24.16 4.91
C GLY A 110 4.49 -23.82 6.26
N GLY A 111 3.21 -23.46 6.27
CA GLY A 111 2.45 -23.21 7.49
C GLY A 111 2.37 -24.40 8.44
N VAL A 112 2.08 -25.58 7.90
CA VAL A 112 2.02 -26.84 8.68
C VAL A 112 3.39 -27.19 9.27
N LEU A 113 4.48 -26.98 8.52
CA LEU A 113 5.84 -27.20 9.02
C LEU A 113 6.20 -26.26 10.17
N VAL A 114 5.87 -24.97 10.04
CA VAL A 114 6.12 -23.98 11.10
C VAL A 114 5.26 -24.29 12.33
N MET A 115 4.01 -24.68 12.14
CA MET A 115 3.13 -25.15 13.22
C MET A 115 3.74 -26.35 13.96
N ALA A 116 4.16 -27.39 13.23
CA ALA A 116 4.77 -28.59 13.81
C ALA A 116 6.06 -28.24 14.58
N ALA A 117 6.93 -27.40 14.02
CA ALA A 117 8.14 -26.94 14.70
C ALA A 117 7.81 -26.17 16.00
N SER A 118 6.80 -25.29 15.97
CA SER A 118 6.36 -24.51 17.12
C SER A 118 5.88 -25.41 18.26
N VAL A 119 5.07 -26.43 17.94
CA VAL A 119 4.56 -27.42 18.90
C VAL A 119 5.72 -28.18 19.54
N VAL A 120 6.66 -28.69 18.75
CA VAL A 120 7.82 -29.46 19.24
C VAL A 120 8.69 -28.60 20.15
N VAL A 121 8.99 -27.37 19.75
CA VAL A 121 9.81 -26.44 20.55
C VAL A 121 9.12 -26.12 21.87
N LEU A 122 7.85 -25.73 21.87
CA LEU A 122 7.11 -25.36 23.08
C LEU A 122 6.92 -26.55 24.04
N ALA A 123 6.57 -27.73 23.52
CA ALA A 123 6.45 -28.96 24.31
C ALA A 123 7.80 -29.41 24.91
N SER A 124 8.89 -29.22 24.17
CA SER A 124 10.24 -29.54 24.67
C SER A 124 10.68 -28.57 25.78
N LEU A 125 10.30 -27.30 25.70
CA LEU A 125 10.59 -26.28 26.70
C LEU A 125 9.77 -26.50 27.97
N SER A 126 8.48 -26.85 27.86
CA SER A 126 7.62 -27.13 29.01
C SER A 126 8.04 -28.39 29.76
N ALA A 127 8.43 -29.45 29.06
CA ALA A 127 8.90 -30.70 29.68
C ALA A 127 10.27 -30.56 30.39
N ARG A 128 11.07 -29.55 30.01
CA ARG A 128 12.36 -29.23 30.63
C ARG A 128 12.23 -28.26 31.81
N ALA A 129 11.05 -27.68 32.06
CA ALA A 129 10.86 -26.77 33.18
C ALA A 129 11.13 -27.51 34.51
N PRO A 130 12.08 -27.04 35.35
CA PRO A 130 12.40 -27.72 36.59
C PRO A 130 11.20 -27.65 37.55
N ILE A 131 10.94 -28.77 38.24
CA ILE A 131 9.81 -28.96 39.18
C ILE A 131 9.78 -27.87 40.26
N LEU A 132 10.95 -27.30 40.61
CA LEU A 132 11.08 -26.20 41.57
C LEU A 132 10.64 -24.84 41.02
N ARG A 133 10.71 -24.59 39.70
CA ARG A 133 10.18 -23.36 39.09
C ARG A 133 8.67 -23.30 39.13
N ALA A 134 8.00 -24.45 39.13
CA ALA A 134 6.54 -24.49 39.20
C ALA A 134 5.97 -23.96 40.53
N ARG A 135 6.76 -24.01 41.62
CA ARG A 135 6.45 -23.33 42.89
C ARG A 135 6.94 -21.88 42.95
N SER A 136 7.98 -21.51 42.20
CA SER A 136 8.52 -20.15 42.23
C SER A 136 7.86 -19.19 41.24
N ASP A 137 7.12 -19.68 40.23
CA ASP A 137 6.40 -18.81 39.29
C ASP A 137 5.16 -18.14 39.92
N ASP A 138 4.64 -18.68 41.04
CA ASP A 138 3.69 -17.97 41.91
C ASP A 138 4.37 -16.79 42.65
N ALA A 139 5.70 -16.83 42.79
CA ALA A 139 6.53 -15.76 43.31
C ALA A 139 7.17 -14.94 42.18
N GLY A 140 6.35 -14.51 41.21
CA GLY A 140 6.66 -13.42 40.28
C GLY A 140 7.97 -13.57 39.52
N ALA A 141 7.90 -14.12 38.30
CA ALA A 141 9.01 -14.11 37.35
C ALA A 141 9.59 -12.69 37.18
N LYS A 142 10.69 -12.40 37.89
CA LYS A 142 11.58 -11.28 37.62
C LYS A 142 12.29 -11.59 36.31
N ALA A 143 11.63 -11.29 35.19
CA ALA A 143 12.30 -11.21 33.90
C ALA A 143 13.40 -10.14 33.99
N LEU A 144 14.63 -10.52 33.60
CA LEU A 144 15.84 -9.71 33.45
C LEU A 144 15.67 -8.20 33.66
N GLY A 145 16.10 -7.69 34.82
CA GLY A 145 16.67 -6.34 35.09
C GLY A 145 15.99 -5.04 34.63
N TRP A 146 14.98 -5.08 33.75
CA TRP A 146 14.37 -3.92 33.12
C TRP A 146 12.89 -3.96 33.46
N SER A 147 12.41 -2.97 34.21
CA SER A 147 11.00 -2.92 34.59
C SER A 147 10.12 -2.85 33.33
N ALA A 148 8.97 -3.55 33.34
CA ALA A 148 8.00 -3.55 32.25
C ALA A 148 7.65 -2.16 31.67
N PRO A 149 7.57 -1.06 32.44
CA PRO A 149 7.36 0.28 31.85
C PRO A 149 8.58 0.83 31.09
N ILE A 150 9.81 0.45 31.43
CA ILE A 150 11.02 0.88 30.71
C ILE A 150 11.09 0.19 29.35
N THR A 151 10.80 -1.11 29.28
CA THR A 151 10.78 -1.86 28.02
C THR A 151 9.63 -1.40 27.11
N ALA A 152 8.47 -1.06 27.68
CA ALA A 152 7.38 -0.42 26.95
C ALA A 152 7.77 0.96 26.41
N GLY A 153 8.42 1.79 27.24
CA GLY A 153 8.86 3.13 26.86
C GLY A 153 9.83 3.10 25.69
N ILE A 154 10.79 2.18 25.71
CA ILE A 154 11.75 1.99 24.60
C ILE A 154 11.06 1.49 23.34
N ALA A 155 10.16 0.52 23.45
CA ALA A 155 9.40 0.02 22.31
C ALA A 155 8.52 1.12 21.69
N CYS A 156 7.86 1.96 22.48
CA CYS A 156 7.11 3.13 21.98
C CYS A 156 8.03 4.20 21.38
N ALA A 157 9.17 4.49 22.03
CA ALA A 157 10.14 5.48 21.54
C ALA A 157 10.78 5.07 20.21
N ILE A 158 10.89 3.78 19.92
CA ILE A 158 11.31 3.25 18.62
C ILE A 158 10.13 3.21 17.65
N ALA A 159 8.94 2.80 18.08
CA ALA A 159 7.79 2.66 17.19
C ALA A 159 7.24 3.99 16.64
N LEU A 160 7.20 5.04 17.47
CA LEU A 160 6.68 6.35 17.09
C LEU A 160 7.43 6.99 15.91
N PRO A 161 8.77 7.06 15.89
CA PRO A 161 9.50 7.58 14.73
C PRO A 161 9.36 6.69 13.50
N LEU A 162 9.29 5.35 13.63
CA LEU A 162 9.08 4.46 12.48
C LEU A 162 7.69 4.65 11.84
N ILE A 163 6.66 4.94 12.65
CA ILE A 163 5.33 5.26 12.17
C ILE A 163 5.30 6.68 11.58
N ALA A 164 5.95 7.65 12.21
CA ALA A 164 6.06 9.01 11.69
C ALA A 164 6.79 9.06 10.35
N GLU A 165 7.84 8.25 10.18
CA GLU A 165 8.56 8.07 8.92
C GLU A 165 7.67 7.42 7.86
N ALA A 166 6.89 6.39 8.21
CA ALA A 166 5.89 5.81 7.31
C ALA A 166 4.81 6.81 6.87
N TRP A 167 4.40 7.72 7.76
CA TRP A 167 3.50 8.83 7.41
C TRP A 167 4.17 9.83 6.46
N ALA A 168 5.42 10.19 6.71
CA ALA A 168 6.20 11.08 5.84
C ALA A 168 6.43 10.47 4.44
N LEU A 169 6.70 9.16 4.36
CA LEU A 169 6.85 8.42 3.10
C LEU A 169 5.52 8.29 2.32
N GLY A 170 4.38 8.40 3.01
CA GLY A 170 3.06 8.49 2.39
C GLY A 170 2.87 9.78 1.58
N ASP A 171 3.61 10.83 1.90
CA ASP A 171 3.51 12.13 1.23
C ASP A 171 4.14 12.07 -0.18
N ALA A 172 3.46 12.68 -1.16
CA ALA A 172 3.87 12.66 -2.56
C ALA A 172 5.23 13.38 -2.77
N ARG A 173 5.50 14.39 -1.92
CA ARG A 173 6.74 15.18 -1.95
C ARG A 173 8.00 14.37 -1.57
N VAL A 174 7.88 13.41 -0.65
CA VAL A 174 9.00 12.56 -0.21
C VAL A 174 9.27 11.42 -1.21
N ARG A 175 8.23 10.88 -1.85
CA ARG A 175 8.37 9.89 -2.94
C ARG A 175 9.06 10.45 -4.18
N GLY A 176 8.85 11.73 -4.48
CA GLY A 176 9.57 12.43 -5.56
C GLY A 176 11.08 12.54 -5.33
N ALA A 177 11.54 12.41 -4.08
CA ALA A 177 12.96 12.52 -3.70
C ALA A 177 13.72 11.17 -3.68
N GLY A 178 13.11 10.06 -4.10
CA GLY A 178 13.80 8.79 -4.33
C GLY A 178 13.39 7.59 -3.46
N ALA A 179 12.36 7.70 -2.62
CA ALA A 179 11.84 6.57 -1.83
C ALA A 179 11.02 5.60 -2.71
N THR A 180 11.69 4.60 -3.29
CA THR A 180 11.09 3.60 -4.19
C THR A 180 11.28 2.17 -3.71
N LEU A 181 11.72 1.98 -2.47
CA LEU A 181 12.25 0.69 -2.05
C LEU A 181 11.20 -0.14 -1.30
N PRO A 182 11.09 -1.45 -1.61
CA PRO A 182 10.02 -2.30 -1.07
C PRO A 182 10.06 -2.45 0.45
N TYR A 183 11.20 -2.23 1.10
CA TYR A 183 11.32 -2.27 2.57
C TYR A 183 10.60 -1.14 3.30
N ASP A 184 10.14 -0.09 2.61
CA ASP A 184 9.44 1.05 3.21
C ASP A 184 8.09 0.67 3.85
N LEU A 185 7.49 -0.48 3.47
CA LEU A 185 6.29 -1.01 4.16
C LEU A 185 6.59 -1.97 5.32
N LEU A 186 7.84 -2.43 5.52
CA LEU A 186 8.20 -3.23 6.70
C LEU A 186 8.20 -2.38 7.97
N LEU A 187 8.55 -1.10 7.83
CA LEU A 187 8.58 -0.08 8.88
C LEU A 187 7.27 0.04 9.68
N PRO A 188 6.09 0.29 9.04
CA PRO A 188 4.83 0.37 9.77
C PRO A 188 4.41 -0.96 10.39
N GLY A 189 4.73 -2.10 9.77
CA GLY A 189 4.47 -3.43 10.34
C GLY A 189 5.27 -3.69 11.62
N LEU A 190 6.55 -3.32 11.62
CA LEU A 190 7.41 -3.39 12.81
C LEU A 190 6.96 -2.39 13.89
N GLY A 191 6.56 -1.18 13.50
CA GLY A 191 6.01 -0.17 14.42
C GLY A 191 4.76 -0.67 15.14
N LEU A 192 3.80 -1.26 14.42
CA LEU A 192 2.60 -1.87 15.01
C LEU A 192 2.94 -3.03 15.95
N GLY A 193 3.89 -3.89 15.56
CA GLY A 193 4.36 -4.99 16.41
C GLY A 193 4.99 -4.51 17.72
N LEU A 194 5.78 -3.44 17.66
CA LEU A 194 6.40 -2.82 18.83
C LEU A 194 5.37 -2.13 19.73
N ILE A 195 4.35 -1.47 19.17
CA ILE A 195 3.23 -0.90 19.96
C ILE A 195 2.42 -2.01 20.64
N ALA A 196 2.10 -3.09 19.94
CA ALA A 196 1.40 -4.23 20.53
C ALA A 196 2.24 -4.84 21.68
N PHE A 197 3.55 -4.99 21.47
CA PHE A 197 4.47 -5.44 22.50
C PHE A 197 4.51 -4.48 23.70
N ALA A 198 4.56 -3.17 23.47
CA ALA A 198 4.52 -2.16 24.53
C ALA A 198 3.19 -2.16 25.30
N GLY A 199 2.05 -2.30 24.62
CA GLY A 199 0.74 -2.45 25.27
C GLY A 199 0.70 -3.68 26.18
N SER A 200 1.30 -4.78 25.73
CA SER A 200 1.38 -6.03 26.49
C SER A 200 2.21 -5.91 27.78
N THR A 201 3.32 -5.15 27.75
CA THR A 201 4.15 -4.91 28.93
C THR A 201 3.49 -3.93 29.91
N LEU A 202 2.68 -3.00 29.42
CA LEU A 202 1.99 -1.99 30.23
C LEU A 202 0.71 -2.47 30.93
N MET A 203 0.18 -3.66 30.57
CA MET A 203 -1.01 -4.21 31.21
C MET A 203 -0.89 -4.36 32.73
N ALA A 204 0.18 -5.00 33.21
CA ALA A 204 0.38 -5.24 34.63
C ALA A 204 0.47 -3.93 35.46
N PRO A 205 1.23 -2.90 35.05
CA PRO A 205 1.22 -1.62 35.76
C PRO A 205 -0.13 -0.88 35.64
N ALA A 206 -0.80 -0.91 34.49
CA ALA A 206 -2.14 -0.31 34.33
C ALA A 206 -3.20 -1.00 35.21
N ALA A 207 -3.17 -2.32 35.30
CA ALA A 207 -4.06 -3.07 36.19
C ALA A 207 -3.80 -2.73 37.67
N ARG A 208 -2.53 -2.50 38.06
CA ARG A 208 -2.19 -2.06 39.43
C ARG A 208 -2.67 -0.64 39.73
N THR A 209 -2.61 0.28 38.78
CA THR A 209 -3.14 1.64 38.98
C THR A 209 -4.66 1.64 39.06
N ILE A 210 -5.33 0.86 38.20
CA ILE A 210 -6.78 0.64 38.27
C ILE A 210 -7.16 0.02 39.62
N ALA A 211 -6.47 -1.02 40.07
CA ALA A 211 -6.74 -1.67 41.37
C ALA A 211 -6.60 -0.71 42.57
N ARG A 212 -5.72 0.30 42.47
CA ARG A 212 -5.54 1.34 43.50
C ARG A 212 -6.65 2.38 43.49
N ARG A 213 -7.25 2.64 42.32
CA ARG A 213 -8.23 3.71 42.10
C ARG A 213 -9.67 3.22 41.99
N ALA A 214 -9.88 1.92 41.84
CA ALA A 214 -11.19 1.29 41.72
C ALA A 214 -12.00 1.39 43.02
N TRP A 215 -13.22 1.91 42.91
CA TRP A 215 -14.15 2.07 44.05
C TRP A 215 -15.01 0.82 44.31
N GLY A 216 -15.03 -0.17 43.39
CA GLY A 216 -15.78 -1.42 43.54
C GLY A 216 -14.91 -2.63 43.86
N LEU A 217 -15.39 -3.51 44.75
CA LEU A 217 -14.72 -4.76 45.14
C LEU A 217 -14.46 -5.67 43.95
N THR A 218 -15.45 -5.84 43.07
CA THR A 218 -15.37 -6.68 41.86
C THR A 218 -14.32 -6.15 40.88
N THR A 219 -14.32 -4.84 40.60
CA THR A 219 -13.33 -4.19 39.74
C THR A 219 -11.92 -4.28 40.31
N ARG A 220 -11.79 -4.19 41.64
CA ARG A 220 -10.50 -4.29 42.32
C ARG A 220 -9.97 -5.72 42.33
N LEU A 221 -10.83 -6.72 42.54
CA LEU A 221 -10.47 -8.14 42.44
C LEU A 221 -10.10 -8.53 41.00
N ALA A 222 -10.85 -8.07 40.00
CA ALA A 222 -10.50 -8.27 38.59
C ALA A 222 -9.15 -7.64 38.23
N ALA A 223 -8.90 -6.40 38.67
CA ALA A 223 -7.64 -5.69 38.43
C ALA A 223 -6.45 -6.34 39.18
N ILE A 224 -6.67 -6.87 40.39
CA ILE A 224 -5.65 -7.64 41.12
C ILE A 224 -5.39 -8.99 40.43
N GLY A 225 -6.42 -9.66 39.94
CA GLY A 225 -6.30 -10.88 39.14
C GLY A 225 -5.50 -10.64 37.86
N LEU A 226 -5.77 -9.52 37.16
CA LEU A 226 -5.01 -9.04 35.99
C LEU A 226 -3.55 -8.73 36.30
N ALA A 227 -3.27 -8.18 37.48
CA ALA A 227 -1.91 -7.86 37.92
C ALA A 227 -1.09 -9.08 38.34
N ARG A 228 -1.74 -10.20 38.70
CA ARG A 228 -1.12 -11.45 39.17
C ARG A 228 -1.01 -12.51 38.06
N GLY A 229 -2.01 -12.64 37.18
CA GLY A 229 -2.06 -13.60 36.06
C GLY A 229 -1.34 -13.16 34.79
N SER A 230 -0.15 -12.55 34.91
CA SER A 230 0.40 -11.68 33.86
C SER A 230 0.83 -12.36 32.55
N GLY A 231 0.91 -13.69 32.46
CA GLY A 231 1.29 -14.39 31.23
C GLY A 231 0.14 -14.55 30.24
N MET A 232 -0.91 -15.26 30.64
CA MET A 232 -2.03 -15.61 29.75
C MET A 232 -2.87 -14.41 29.32
N GLN A 233 -3.10 -13.45 30.23
CA GLN A 233 -3.84 -12.22 29.91
C GLN A 233 -3.04 -11.30 28.98
N ARG A 234 -1.70 -11.30 29.08
CA ARG A 234 -0.81 -10.55 28.21
C ARG A 234 -0.79 -11.13 26.80
N ASP A 235 -0.71 -12.46 26.68
CA ASP A 235 -0.74 -13.12 25.38
C ASP A 235 -2.13 -12.94 24.71
N MET A 236 -3.23 -13.02 25.47
CA MET A 236 -4.59 -12.77 24.94
C MET A 236 -4.76 -11.33 24.43
N THR A 237 -4.20 -10.36 25.15
CA THR A 237 -4.23 -8.95 24.75
C THR A 237 -3.39 -8.71 23.51
N LEU A 238 -2.22 -9.38 23.39
CA LEU A 238 -1.41 -9.32 22.16
C LEU A 238 -2.16 -9.86 20.95
N VAL A 239 -2.85 -11.01 21.09
CA VAL A 239 -3.68 -11.56 20.00
C VAL A 239 -4.76 -10.57 19.60
N LEU A 240 -5.48 -10.02 20.58
CA LEU A 240 -6.57 -9.08 20.33
C LEU A 240 -6.09 -7.77 19.69
N SER A 241 -5.01 -7.19 20.20
CA SER A 241 -4.40 -5.98 19.64
C SER A 241 -3.87 -6.22 18.22
N ALA A 242 -3.27 -7.38 17.95
CA ALA A 242 -2.81 -7.73 16.61
C ALA A 242 -3.98 -7.92 15.64
N ALA A 243 -5.07 -8.57 16.07
CA ALA A 243 -6.28 -8.74 15.26
C ALA A 243 -6.95 -7.40 14.93
N ILE A 244 -7.11 -6.51 15.93
CA ILE A 244 -7.66 -5.16 15.73
C ILE A 244 -6.74 -4.34 14.81
N GLY A 245 -5.42 -4.37 15.06
CA GLY A 245 -4.44 -3.66 14.24
C GLY A 245 -4.48 -4.11 12.77
N LEU A 246 -4.58 -5.42 12.54
CA LEU A 246 -4.74 -5.98 11.21
C LEU A 246 -6.05 -5.56 10.54
N ALA A 247 -7.16 -5.53 11.28
CA ALA A 247 -8.45 -5.09 10.76
C ALA A 247 -8.43 -3.60 10.35
N VAL A 248 -7.86 -2.74 11.18
CA VAL A 248 -7.69 -1.31 10.88
C VAL A 248 -6.79 -1.10 9.67
N LEU A 249 -5.67 -1.84 9.59
CA LEU A 249 -4.76 -1.79 8.46
C LEU A 249 -5.44 -2.25 7.16
N ALA A 250 -6.20 -3.34 7.20
CA ALA A 250 -6.95 -3.85 6.06
C ALA A 250 -8.00 -2.83 5.59
N ALA A 251 -8.72 -2.19 6.52
CA ALA A 251 -9.67 -1.12 6.22
C ALA A 251 -8.97 0.08 5.55
N ALA A 252 -7.86 0.57 6.12
CA ALA A 252 -7.09 1.67 5.55
C ALA A 252 -6.52 1.33 4.16
N TYR A 253 -6.02 0.11 3.97
CA TYR A 253 -5.53 -0.35 2.68
C TYR A 253 -6.65 -0.43 1.64
N SER A 254 -7.83 -0.95 2.01
CA SER A 254 -8.97 -1.04 1.09
C SER A 254 -9.44 0.35 0.63
N GLY A 255 -9.51 1.32 1.54
CA GLY A 255 -9.90 2.70 1.22
C GLY A 255 -8.89 3.39 0.31
N THR A 256 -7.58 3.22 0.58
CA THR A 256 -6.53 3.80 -0.27
C THR A 256 -6.36 3.09 -1.60
N ALA A 257 -6.61 1.77 -1.67
CA ALA A 257 -6.56 1.00 -2.90
C ALA A 257 -7.67 1.44 -3.87
N ALA A 258 -8.89 1.62 -3.39
CA ALA A 258 -10.00 2.12 -4.21
C ALA A 258 -9.69 3.50 -4.81
N GLY A 259 -9.19 4.43 -3.97
CA GLY A 259 -8.76 5.76 -4.44
C GLY A 259 -7.62 5.69 -5.45
N ASN A 260 -6.60 4.86 -5.20
CA ASN A 260 -5.46 4.70 -6.12
C ASN A 260 -5.87 4.07 -7.46
N VAL A 261 -6.82 3.14 -7.47
CA VAL A 261 -7.35 2.56 -8.71
C VAL A 261 -8.10 3.63 -9.50
N SER A 262 -8.98 4.39 -8.83
CA SER A 262 -9.69 5.53 -9.43
C SER A 262 -8.71 6.53 -10.05
N ASP A 263 -7.71 6.98 -9.28
CA ASP A 263 -6.69 7.93 -9.75
C ASP A 263 -5.90 7.37 -10.94
N ARG A 264 -5.57 6.08 -10.93
CA ARG A 264 -4.86 5.43 -12.05
C ARG A 264 -5.74 5.33 -13.29
N THR A 265 -7.02 5.00 -13.14
CA THR A 265 -7.94 4.95 -14.28
C THR A 265 -8.16 6.33 -14.88
N ALA A 266 -8.30 7.35 -14.04
CA ALA A 266 -8.43 8.74 -14.48
C ALA A 266 -7.16 9.23 -15.17
N TYR A 267 -5.97 8.91 -14.64
CA TYR A 267 -4.68 9.25 -15.28
C TYR A 267 -4.47 8.51 -16.61
N ALA A 268 -4.83 7.23 -16.68
CA ALA A 268 -4.68 6.42 -17.90
C ALA A 268 -5.60 6.90 -19.03
N ALA A 269 -6.82 7.30 -18.68
CA ALA A 269 -7.73 7.96 -19.61
C ALA A 269 -7.19 9.35 -19.99
N GLY A 270 -6.68 10.10 -19.00
CA GLY A 270 -6.08 11.43 -19.13
C GLY A 270 -7.08 12.54 -19.43
N ALA A 271 -8.31 12.19 -19.79
CA ALA A 271 -9.46 13.03 -20.08
C ALA A 271 -10.74 12.17 -19.98
N ASP A 272 -11.92 12.77 -20.03
CA ASP A 272 -13.19 12.03 -20.05
C ASP A 272 -13.31 11.10 -21.26
N LEU A 273 -12.83 11.57 -22.43
CA LEU A 273 -12.81 10.81 -23.67
C LEU A 273 -11.48 11.03 -24.39
N ARG A 274 -10.89 9.93 -24.87
CA ARG A 274 -9.67 9.96 -25.67
C ARG A 274 -9.95 9.33 -27.04
N VAL A 275 -9.84 10.15 -28.08
CA VAL A 275 -9.98 9.71 -29.47
C VAL A 275 -8.58 9.50 -30.07
N ILE A 276 -8.36 8.36 -30.71
CA ILE A 276 -7.08 8.02 -31.34
C ILE A 276 -7.36 7.70 -32.81
N ALA A 277 -6.75 8.46 -33.72
CA ALA A 277 -6.78 8.13 -35.14
C ALA A 277 -5.76 7.00 -35.41
N GLY A 278 -6.25 5.83 -35.84
CA GLY A 278 -5.40 4.67 -36.20
C GLY A 278 -4.98 4.62 -37.67
N GLY A 279 -5.21 5.69 -38.44
CA GLY A 279 -4.96 5.75 -39.88
C GLY A 279 -3.60 6.35 -40.25
N SER A 280 -3.13 6.06 -41.46
CA SER A 280 -1.87 6.61 -42.02
C SER A 280 -2.00 8.05 -42.54
N ARG A 281 -3.18 8.66 -42.47
CA ARG A 281 -3.45 10.04 -42.88
C ARG A 281 -3.83 10.88 -41.66
N PRO A 282 -3.38 12.15 -41.59
CA PRO A 282 -3.87 13.08 -40.57
C PRO A 282 -5.39 13.19 -40.70
N VAL A 283 -6.09 12.95 -39.60
CA VAL A 283 -7.53 13.18 -39.50
C VAL A 283 -7.70 14.43 -38.65
N ASP A 284 -8.44 15.40 -39.15
CA ASP A 284 -8.86 16.55 -38.36
C ASP A 284 -9.87 16.07 -37.31
N LEU A 285 -9.36 15.80 -36.11
CA LEU A 285 -10.14 15.29 -34.98
C LEU A 285 -11.03 16.37 -34.37
N GLU A 286 -10.74 17.65 -34.59
CA GLU A 286 -11.51 18.77 -34.03
C GLU A 286 -12.92 18.84 -34.66
N ARG A 287 -13.02 18.49 -35.94
CA ARG A 287 -14.28 18.49 -36.70
C ARG A 287 -15.25 17.38 -36.33
N ILE A 288 -14.85 16.41 -35.52
CA ILE A 288 -15.73 15.29 -35.13
C ILE A 288 -16.71 15.79 -34.04
N PRO A 289 -18.04 15.83 -34.30
CA PRO A 289 -18.99 16.20 -33.27
C PRO A 289 -19.04 15.10 -32.19
N ILE A 290 -18.88 15.51 -30.94
CA ILE A 290 -18.94 14.66 -29.74
C ILE A 290 -19.93 15.36 -28.82
N GLY A 291 -21.11 14.77 -28.65
CA GLY A 291 -22.16 15.33 -27.81
C GLY A 291 -21.71 15.42 -26.35
N GLY A 292 -21.95 16.56 -25.70
CA GLY A 292 -21.64 16.79 -24.29
C GLY A 292 -20.20 17.15 -23.95
N ALA A 293 -19.33 17.39 -24.95
CA ALA A 293 -17.95 17.80 -24.70
C ALA A 293 -17.86 19.30 -24.34
N THR A 294 -17.41 19.62 -23.13
CA THR A 294 -17.21 21.00 -22.64
C THR A 294 -15.92 21.64 -23.15
N ALA A 295 -14.87 20.85 -23.33
CA ALA A 295 -13.55 21.29 -23.82
C ALA A 295 -12.89 20.17 -24.65
N ARG A 296 -11.97 20.57 -25.53
CA ARG A 296 -11.24 19.67 -26.45
C ARG A 296 -9.82 20.21 -26.64
N THR A 297 -8.87 19.31 -26.87
CA THR A 297 -7.47 19.65 -27.10
C THR A 297 -6.83 18.55 -27.95
N GLU A 298 -5.97 18.93 -28.89
CA GLU A 298 -5.15 17.98 -29.63
C GLU A 298 -3.86 17.68 -28.86
N VAL A 299 -3.45 16.42 -28.89
CA VAL A 299 -2.27 15.94 -28.18
C VAL A 299 -1.46 15.03 -29.08
N LEU A 300 -0.20 15.41 -29.32
CA LEU A 300 0.77 14.59 -30.01
C LEU A 300 1.57 13.79 -28.99
N ARG A 301 1.54 12.46 -29.09
CA ARG A 301 2.40 11.56 -28.28
C ARG A 301 3.44 10.92 -29.17
N GLY A 302 4.71 11.05 -28.79
CA GLY A 302 5.83 10.50 -29.54
C GLY A 302 7.03 10.18 -28.67
N TYR A 303 8.14 9.89 -29.34
CA TYR A 303 9.45 9.77 -28.74
C TYR A 303 10.40 10.70 -29.49
N THR A 304 11.15 11.50 -28.76
CA THR A 304 12.19 12.37 -29.29
C THR A 304 13.55 11.86 -28.85
N ARG A 305 14.51 11.78 -29.77
CA ARG A 305 15.89 11.41 -29.43
C ARG A 305 16.66 12.64 -29.00
N VAL A 306 17.16 12.63 -27.76
CA VAL A 306 17.89 13.76 -27.16
C VAL A 306 19.34 13.37 -26.89
N GLY A 307 20.28 14.26 -27.24
CA GLY A 307 21.72 14.13 -26.95
C GLY A 307 22.53 13.24 -27.90
N SER A 308 23.84 13.14 -27.63
CA SER A 308 24.76 12.19 -28.27
C SER A 308 25.65 11.52 -27.19
N PRO A 309 25.65 10.18 -27.06
CA PRO A 309 24.83 9.21 -27.79
C PRO A 309 23.34 9.34 -27.43
N GLY A 310 22.47 9.31 -28.45
CA GLY A 310 21.06 9.67 -28.29
C GLY A 310 20.24 8.70 -27.45
N LYS A 311 19.43 9.25 -26.54
CA LYS A 311 18.43 8.51 -25.75
C LYS A 311 17.03 8.87 -26.27
N ASP A 312 16.20 7.85 -26.50
CA ASP A 312 14.79 8.06 -26.82
C ASP A 312 14.04 8.47 -25.55
N VAL A 313 13.49 9.69 -25.56
CA VAL A 313 12.73 10.27 -24.46
C VAL A 313 11.29 10.41 -24.92
N PRO A 314 10.29 9.92 -24.16
CA PRO A 314 8.89 10.15 -24.51
C PRO A 314 8.61 11.66 -24.53
N SER A 315 7.96 12.11 -25.60
CA SER A 315 7.57 13.51 -25.80
C SER A 315 6.06 13.64 -25.94
N LEU A 316 5.55 14.75 -25.41
CA LEU A 316 4.14 15.09 -25.43
C LEU A 316 4.02 16.53 -25.97
N GLY A 317 3.47 16.66 -27.17
CA GLY A 317 3.03 17.95 -27.71
C GLY A 317 1.59 18.20 -27.28
N VAL A 318 1.34 19.37 -26.69
CA VAL A 318 0.02 19.79 -26.20
C VAL A 318 -0.21 21.23 -26.61
N ASP A 319 -1.47 21.60 -26.80
CA ASP A 319 -1.88 23.00 -26.86
C ASP A 319 -2.01 23.56 -25.43
N PRO A 320 -1.14 24.48 -24.99
CA PRO A 320 -1.16 24.98 -23.61
C PRO A 320 -2.47 25.71 -23.24
N TYR A 321 -3.22 26.25 -24.21
CA TYR A 321 -4.42 27.04 -23.95
C TYR A 321 -5.67 26.19 -23.69
N SER A 322 -5.70 24.98 -24.25
CA SER A 322 -6.84 24.06 -24.14
C SER A 322 -6.55 22.84 -23.27
N PHE A 323 -5.28 22.41 -23.17
CA PHE A 323 -4.91 21.16 -22.51
C PHE A 323 -5.29 21.13 -21.04
N ALA A 324 -5.03 22.21 -20.31
CA ALA A 324 -5.37 22.32 -18.88
C ALA A 324 -6.88 22.14 -18.59
N LYS A 325 -7.76 22.43 -19.56
CA LYS A 325 -9.22 22.32 -19.40
C LYS A 325 -9.73 20.89 -19.62
N VAL A 326 -8.92 20.03 -20.23
CA VAL A 326 -9.28 18.66 -20.64
C VAL A 326 -8.49 17.61 -19.86
N ALA A 327 -7.23 17.91 -19.54
CA ALA A 327 -6.32 16.99 -18.91
C ALA A 327 -6.68 16.78 -17.44
N TRP A 328 -6.84 15.52 -17.05
CA TRP A 328 -6.95 15.15 -15.66
C TRP A 328 -5.55 15.05 -15.03
N THR A 329 -5.37 15.73 -13.90
CA THR A 329 -4.20 15.56 -13.04
C THR A 329 -4.64 15.39 -11.59
N ARG A 330 -3.90 14.57 -10.84
CA ARG A 330 -4.16 14.38 -9.42
C ARG A 330 -3.82 15.67 -8.66
N PRO A 331 -4.71 16.18 -7.80
CA PRO A 331 -4.39 17.34 -6.96
C PRO A 331 -3.11 17.10 -6.15
N GLY A 332 -2.19 18.08 -6.16
CA GLY A 332 -0.90 18.01 -5.46
C GLY A 332 0.16 17.13 -6.11
N LEU A 333 -0.07 16.59 -7.32
CA LEU A 333 0.96 15.86 -8.08
C LEU A 333 2.01 16.79 -8.70
N LEU A 334 1.60 17.98 -9.11
CA LEU A 334 2.45 19.00 -9.72
C LEU A 334 2.55 20.21 -8.77
N ASP A 335 3.76 20.74 -8.61
CA ASP A 335 4.04 21.97 -7.88
C ASP A 335 5.06 22.79 -8.69
N PRO A 336 4.62 23.84 -9.42
CA PRO A 336 3.29 24.45 -9.42
C PRO A 336 2.23 23.65 -10.20
N ASP A 337 0.96 24.07 -10.13
CA ASP A 337 -0.17 23.35 -10.71
C ASP A 337 -0.11 23.27 -12.25
N LEU A 338 -0.94 22.37 -12.83
CA LEU A 338 -0.93 22.14 -14.28
C LEU A 338 -1.25 23.42 -15.07
N ASN A 339 -2.15 24.27 -14.57
CA ASN A 339 -2.47 25.54 -15.22
C ASN A 339 -1.21 26.41 -15.32
N THR A 340 -0.48 26.58 -14.22
CA THR A 340 0.75 27.37 -14.19
C THR A 340 1.80 26.82 -15.14
N GLU A 341 1.97 25.49 -15.19
CA GLU A 341 2.91 24.85 -16.13
C GLU A 341 2.49 25.03 -17.59
N MET A 342 1.19 25.01 -17.91
CA MET A 342 0.71 25.32 -19.26
C MET A 342 0.94 26.79 -19.63
N HIS A 343 0.74 27.72 -18.69
CA HIS A 343 1.08 29.14 -18.93
C HIS A 343 2.59 29.34 -19.15
N ARG A 344 3.43 28.61 -18.39
CA ARG A 344 4.88 28.62 -18.62
C ARG A 344 5.24 28.07 -19.99
N LEU A 345 4.59 26.99 -20.42
CA LEU A 345 4.83 26.41 -21.74
C LEU A 345 4.43 27.38 -22.86
N ALA A 346 3.26 28.03 -22.75
CA ALA A 346 2.83 29.07 -23.68
C ALA A 346 3.83 30.24 -23.74
N ASN A 347 4.32 30.69 -22.58
CA ASN A 347 5.25 31.82 -22.50
C ASN A 347 6.71 31.46 -22.86
N ALA A 348 7.06 30.18 -22.82
CA ALA A 348 8.38 29.67 -23.24
C ALA A 348 8.52 29.58 -24.77
N GLU A 349 7.44 29.75 -25.51
CA GLU A 349 7.47 29.85 -26.97
C GLU A 349 7.99 31.24 -27.38
N VAL A 350 9.32 31.40 -27.35
CA VAL A 350 10.03 32.64 -27.74
C VAL A 350 10.21 32.74 -29.28
N GLY A 351 9.47 31.93 -30.04
CA GLY A 351 9.52 31.91 -31.50
C GLY A 351 8.72 33.08 -32.09
N GLY A 352 9.23 34.30 -32.02
CA GLY A 352 8.53 35.46 -32.60
C GLY A 352 9.28 36.77 -32.46
N THR A 353 8.93 37.75 -33.29
CA THR A 353 9.39 39.14 -33.14
C THR A 353 8.30 39.94 -32.44
N LEU A 354 8.65 40.63 -31.36
CA LEU A 354 7.72 41.54 -30.68
C LEU A 354 7.31 42.66 -31.62
N LEU A 355 6.00 42.83 -31.80
CA LEU A 355 5.46 43.94 -32.57
C LEU A 355 5.53 45.22 -31.72
N PRO A 356 5.88 46.38 -32.30
CA PRO A 356 5.83 47.66 -31.60
C PRO A 356 4.44 47.96 -31.03
N GLU A 357 4.38 48.59 -29.85
CA GLU A 357 3.13 49.06 -29.26
C GLU A 357 2.40 50.01 -30.24
N GLY A 358 1.09 49.78 -30.44
CA GLY A 358 0.28 50.56 -31.39
C GLY A 358 0.32 50.08 -32.84
N THR A 359 0.85 48.89 -33.12
CA THR A 359 0.76 48.27 -34.45
C THR A 359 -0.70 48.04 -34.85
N THR A 360 -1.19 48.77 -35.86
CA THR A 360 -2.57 48.64 -36.39
C THR A 360 -2.68 47.76 -37.63
N GLY A 361 -1.55 47.35 -38.20
CA GLY A 361 -1.50 46.51 -39.39
C GLY A 361 -0.09 46.01 -39.66
N LEU A 362 -0.03 44.89 -40.38
CA LEU A 362 1.20 44.28 -40.88
C LEU A 362 1.04 44.10 -42.38
N SER A 363 2.14 44.24 -43.11
CA SER A 363 2.16 44.00 -44.55
C SER A 363 3.45 43.32 -44.95
N PHE A 364 3.38 42.33 -45.83
CA PHE A 364 4.54 41.57 -46.30
C PHE A 364 4.69 41.70 -47.82
N TRP A 365 5.88 42.10 -48.25
CA TRP A 365 6.24 41.95 -49.65
C TRP A 365 6.62 40.50 -49.92
N VAL A 366 5.81 39.83 -50.72
CA VAL A 366 6.02 38.44 -51.10
C VAL A 366 6.14 38.34 -52.62
N ARG A 367 7.12 37.55 -53.09
CA ARG A 367 7.23 37.19 -54.50
C ARG A 367 6.46 35.89 -54.74
N GLY A 368 5.37 35.99 -55.48
CA GLY A 368 4.58 34.82 -55.89
C GLY A 368 5.22 34.10 -57.07
N GLU A 369 5.12 32.77 -57.06
CA GLU A 369 5.55 31.85 -58.12
C GLU A 369 4.43 30.85 -58.48
N HIS A 370 3.15 31.23 -58.32
CA HIS A 370 1.99 30.37 -58.60
C HIS A 370 2.00 29.02 -57.84
N THR A 371 2.42 29.03 -56.58
CA THR A 371 2.53 27.80 -55.77
C THR A 371 1.20 27.25 -55.27
N GLY A 372 0.10 28.00 -55.42
CA GLY A 372 -1.24 27.63 -54.92
C GLY A 372 -1.37 27.63 -53.39
N GLY A 373 -0.35 28.13 -52.67
CA GLY A 373 -0.38 28.26 -51.21
C GLY A 373 -1.13 29.50 -50.73
N SER A 374 -1.36 29.60 -49.41
CA SER A 374 -1.86 30.82 -48.75
C SER A 374 -0.85 31.33 -47.73
N LEU A 375 -0.72 32.64 -47.61
CA LEU A 375 0.07 33.25 -46.56
C LEU A 375 -0.82 33.52 -45.34
N THR A 376 -0.43 32.94 -44.21
CA THR A 376 -1.05 33.17 -42.90
C THR A 376 0.05 33.52 -41.91
N ALA A 377 -0.21 34.44 -40.99
CA ALA A 377 0.66 34.66 -39.85
C ALA A 377 -0.10 34.42 -38.55
N SER A 378 0.59 33.80 -37.61
CA SER A 378 0.10 33.58 -36.26
C SER A 378 0.72 34.64 -35.35
N PHE A 379 -0.12 35.28 -34.57
CA PHE A 379 0.21 36.31 -33.60
C PHE A 379 -0.22 35.86 -32.22
N THR A 380 0.31 36.55 -31.22
CA THR A 380 -0.13 36.43 -29.84
C THR A 380 -0.63 37.81 -29.42
N ASP A 381 -1.90 37.91 -29.03
CA ASP A 381 -2.52 39.17 -28.57
C ASP A 381 -1.98 39.58 -27.19
N ALA A 382 -2.31 40.79 -26.73
CA ALA A 382 -1.95 41.34 -25.42
C ALA A 382 -2.36 40.43 -24.24
N ASP A 383 -3.41 39.62 -24.41
CA ASP A 383 -3.87 38.62 -23.45
C ASP A 383 -3.15 37.26 -23.58
N MET A 384 -2.05 37.21 -24.34
CA MET A 384 -1.27 36.01 -24.63
C MET A 384 -2.04 34.92 -25.38
N LEU A 385 -3.12 35.27 -26.10
CA LEU A 385 -3.92 34.33 -26.88
C LEU A 385 -3.47 34.27 -28.35
N PRO A 386 -3.45 33.07 -28.97
CA PRO A 386 -3.06 32.94 -30.37
C PRO A 386 -4.16 33.50 -31.29
N VAL A 387 -3.76 34.34 -32.24
CA VAL A 387 -4.62 34.94 -33.27
C VAL A 387 -3.99 34.65 -34.63
N THR A 388 -4.74 34.08 -35.56
CA THR A 388 -4.24 33.86 -36.94
C THR A 388 -4.86 34.88 -37.88
N ALA A 389 -4.04 35.59 -38.66
CA ALA A 389 -4.53 36.42 -39.77
C ALA A 389 -4.15 35.82 -41.12
N ALA A 390 -5.11 35.77 -42.03
CA ALA A 390 -4.88 35.39 -43.41
C ALA A 390 -4.53 36.63 -44.24
N PHE A 391 -3.36 36.62 -44.88
CA PHE A 391 -2.89 37.69 -45.76
C PHE A 391 -3.37 37.51 -47.20
N GLY A 392 -3.69 36.27 -47.61
CA GLY A 392 -4.27 35.97 -48.93
C GLY A 392 -3.64 34.77 -49.62
N SER A 393 -4.02 34.53 -50.88
CA SER A 393 -3.43 33.47 -51.70
C SER A 393 -2.10 33.92 -52.31
N LEU A 394 -1.19 32.96 -52.51
CA LEU A 394 0.08 33.10 -53.22
C LEU A 394 -0.05 32.73 -54.72
N GLU A 395 -1.28 32.79 -55.23
CA GLU A 395 -1.62 32.52 -56.63
C GLU A 395 -1.47 33.81 -57.46
N PHE A 396 -0.24 34.31 -57.52
CA PHE A 396 0.15 35.46 -58.34
C PHE A 396 1.62 35.34 -58.75
N ASP A 397 2.04 36.13 -59.75
CA ASP A 397 3.43 36.22 -60.20
C ASP A 397 4.05 37.56 -59.85
N GLY A 398 5.32 37.52 -59.42
CA GLY A 398 6.09 38.72 -59.09
C GLY A 398 5.86 39.22 -57.67
N TRP A 399 6.37 40.42 -57.37
CA TRP A 399 6.29 41.00 -56.02
C TRP A 399 4.94 41.66 -55.77
N ARG A 400 4.28 41.29 -54.67
CA ARG A 400 3.04 41.91 -54.19
C ARG A 400 3.13 42.18 -52.70
N ASN A 401 2.58 43.31 -52.26
CA ASN A 401 2.38 43.59 -50.84
C ASN A 401 1.05 42.96 -50.42
N LEU A 402 1.10 42.08 -49.42
CA LEU A 402 -0.06 41.42 -48.81
C LEU A 402 -0.27 41.90 -47.39
#